data_AF-A0A350Z0F2-F1
#
_entry.id   AF-A0A350Z0F2-F1
#
_cell.length_a   1.000
_cell.length_b   1.000
_cell.length_c   1.000
_cell.angle_alpha   90.00
_cell.angle_beta   90.00
_cell.angle_gamma   90.00
#
_symmetry.space_group_name_H-M   'P 1'
#
loop_
_entity.id
_entity.type
_entity.pdbx_description
1 polymer ?
#
loop_
_entity_poly.entity_id
_entity_poly.type
_entity_poly.pdbx_seq_one_letter_code
_entity_poly.pdbx_strand_id
1 'polypeptide(L)'
;MANKEKDSGTRKKPGVSSFLRGTILTDERVTRQFPFVLFLVFLGFMMITNRYRSEKTIRGIETLQNQIDELRSQSITNSARLMNVSRPSDVVKKVEQAGLGLREPVRPPKKIEVSKIRKEK
;
A
#
# COMPACT_ATOMS: atom_id res chain seq x y z
N MET A 1 60.45 -11.87 -47.82
CA MET A 1 59.48 -12.99 -47.71
C MET A 1 58.67 -12.79 -46.44
N ALA A 2 57.35 -12.68 -46.59
CA ALA A 2 56.43 -12.26 -45.54
C ALA A 2 56.09 -13.37 -44.53
N ASN A 3 55.82 -12.90 -43.31
CA ASN A 3 55.40 -13.58 -42.09
C ASN A 3 54.25 -14.59 -42.24
N LYS A 4 54.28 -15.68 -41.46
CA LYS A 4 53.07 -16.23 -40.86
C LYS A 4 53.35 -16.88 -39.50
N GLU A 5 53.05 -16.11 -38.46
CA GLU A 5 52.87 -16.51 -37.07
C GLU A 5 51.74 -17.55 -36.87
N LYS A 6 51.93 -18.35 -35.81
CA LYS A 6 50.92 -18.90 -34.87
C LYS A 6 49.90 -19.92 -35.40
N ASP A 7 49.79 -21.07 -34.73
CA ASP A 7 48.89 -21.17 -33.58
C ASP A 7 49.13 -22.44 -32.74
N SER A 8 49.22 -22.24 -31.43
CA SER A 8 49.41 -23.25 -30.40
C SER A 8 48.08 -23.94 -30.09
N GLY A 9 47.94 -25.20 -30.51
CA GLY A 9 46.76 -26.03 -30.23
C GLY A 9 46.60 -26.36 -28.76
N THR A 10 45.82 -25.55 -28.04
CA THR A 10 45.40 -25.83 -26.66
C THR A 10 44.29 -26.88 -26.66
N ARG A 11 44.55 -28.04 -26.04
CA ARG A 11 43.57 -29.12 -25.80
C ARG A 11 42.38 -28.59 -25.00
N LYS A 12 41.25 -28.31 -25.67
CA LYS A 12 39.99 -27.96 -24.99
C LYS A 12 39.35 -29.23 -24.43
N LYS A 13 39.12 -29.25 -23.12
CA LYS A 13 38.47 -30.35 -22.39
C LYS A 13 37.05 -30.57 -22.96
N PRO A 14 36.69 -31.77 -23.45
CA PRO A 14 35.50 -31.96 -24.31
C PRO A 14 34.19 -32.21 -23.56
N GLY A 15 34.10 -31.95 -22.26
CA GLY A 15 32.91 -32.26 -21.47
C GLY A 15 31.76 -31.26 -21.66
N VAL A 16 31.87 -30.09 -21.03
CA VAL A 16 30.74 -29.16 -20.85
C VAL A 16 30.20 -28.52 -22.13
N SER A 17 31.08 -28.20 -23.09
CA SER A 17 30.68 -27.54 -24.33
C SER A 17 29.99 -28.49 -25.31
N SER A 18 30.27 -29.79 -25.25
CA SER A 18 29.59 -30.81 -26.05
C SER A 18 28.16 -31.05 -25.53
N PHE A 19 27.98 -31.03 -24.20
CA PHE A 19 26.65 -31.14 -23.60
C PHE A 19 25.74 -29.96 -23.97
N LEU A 20 26.27 -28.73 -23.98
CA LEU A 20 25.53 -27.53 -24.41
C LEU A 20 25.28 -27.47 -25.92
N ARG A 21 26.05 -28.21 -26.73
CA ARG A 21 25.95 -28.23 -28.20
C ARG A 21 24.95 -29.25 -28.75
N GLY A 22 24.28 -30.04 -27.90
CA GLY A 22 23.14 -30.86 -28.32
C GLY A 22 23.34 -32.37 -28.26
N THR A 23 24.48 -32.86 -27.74
CA THR A 23 24.66 -34.29 -27.51
C THR A 23 23.62 -34.86 -26.55
N ILE A 24 23.14 -34.08 -25.57
CA ILE A 24 22.05 -34.51 -24.68
C ILE A 24 20.68 -34.49 -25.38
N LEU A 25 20.46 -33.54 -26.28
CA LEU A 25 19.18 -33.40 -26.99
C LEU A 25 18.97 -34.54 -28.01
N THR A 26 20.07 -35.12 -28.50
CA THR A 26 20.05 -36.21 -29.48
C THR A 26 20.07 -37.59 -28.82
N ASP A 27 20.27 -37.66 -27.50
CA ASP A 27 20.22 -38.93 -26.76
C ASP A 27 18.76 -39.42 -26.69
N GLU A 28 18.54 -40.64 -27.15
CA GLU A 28 17.23 -41.27 -27.30
C GLU A 28 16.51 -41.47 -25.94
N ARG A 29 17.29 -41.52 -24.84
CA ARG A 29 16.76 -41.55 -23.46
C ARG A 29 16.24 -40.20 -23.00
N VAL A 30 16.95 -39.12 -23.31
CA VAL A 30 16.59 -37.74 -22.92
C VAL A 30 15.42 -37.26 -23.75
N THR A 31 15.39 -37.56 -25.05
CA THR A 31 14.28 -37.22 -25.96
C THR A 31 12.95 -37.79 -25.46
N ARG A 32 12.96 -39.01 -24.89
CA ARG A 32 11.78 -39.65 -24.32
C ARG A 32 11.28 -38.97 -23.04
N GLN A 33 12.18 -38.34 -22.28
CA GLN A 33 11.87 -37.63 -21.04
C GLN A 33 11.67 -36.12 -21.24
N PHE A 34 11.82 -35.62 -22.47
CA PHE A 34 11.59 -34.22 -22.83
C PHE A 34 10.26 -33.63 -22.31
N PRO A 35 9.09 -34.31 -22.41
CA PRO A 35 7.86 -33.78 -21.82
C PRO A 35 7.92 -33.60 -20.30
N PHE A 36 8.69 -34.44 -19.59
CA PHE A 36 8.89 -34.30 -18.14
C PHE A 36 9.78 -33.09 -17.80
N VAL A 37 10.83 -32.84 -18.56
CA VAL A 37 11.66 -31.63 -18.39
C VAL A 37 10.84 -30.37 -18.64
N LEU A 38 10.00 -30.39 -19.67
CA LEU A 38 9.12 -29.26 -19.98
C LEU A 38 8.09 -29.01 -18.87
N PHE A 39 7.59 -30.08 -18.24
CA PHE A 39 6.75 -29.99 -17.04
C PHE A 39 7.48 -29.35 -15.86
N LEU A 40 8.75 -29.68 -15.61
CA LEU A 40 9.55 -29.05 -14.55
C LEU A 40 9.80 -27.57 -14.82
N VAL A 41 10.08 -27.19 -16.06
CA VAL A 41 10.21 -25.79 -16.47
C VAL A 41 8.90 -25.04 -16.26
N PHE A 42 7.76 -25.65 -16.62
CA PHE A 42 6.43 -25.10 -16.35
C PHE A 42 6.19 -24.90 -14.84
N LEU A 43 6.58 -25.86 -14.00
CA LEU A 43 6.52 -25.75 -12.55
C LEU A 43 7.40 -24.60 -12.03
N GLY A 44 8.59 -24.42 -12.61
CA GLY A 44 9.47 -23.28 -12.32
C GLY A 44 8.80 -21.95 -12.63
N PHE A 45 8.19 -21.81 -13.81
CA PHE A 45 7.40 -20.62 -14.15
C PHE A 45 6.22 -20.40 -13.21
N MET A 46 5.52 -21.46 -12.83
CA MET A 46 4.41 -21.39 -11.87
C MET A 46 4.89 -20.88 -10.51
N MET A 47 6.03 -21.35 -10.03
CA MET A 47 6.66 -20.88 -8.79
C MET A 47 7.05 -19.40 -8.84
N ILE A 48 7.69 -18.96 -9.93
CA ILE A 48 8.06 -17.55 -10.13
C ILE A 48 6.81 -16.68 -10.15
N THR A 49 5.77 -17.12 -10.87
CA THR A 49 4.49 -16.40 -10.97
C THR A 49 3.83 -16.27 -9.60
N ASN A 50 3.79 -17.36 -8.83
CA ASN A 50 3.21 -17.36 -7.48
C ASN A 50 3.95 -16.39 -6.55
N ARG A 51 5.29 -16.42 -6.59
CA ARG A 51 6.13 -15.50 -5.81
C ARG A 51 5.87 -14.03 -6.17
N TYR A 52 5.81 -13.71 -7.46
CA TYR A 52 5.57 -12.34 -7.91
C TYR A 52 4.18 -11.83 -7.50
N ARG A 53 3.14 -12.68 -7.58
CA ARG A 53 1.80 -12.33 -7.12
C ARG A 53 1.77 -12.05 -5.61
N SER A 54 2.46 -12.87 -4.82
CA SER A 54 2.56 -12.67 -3.37
C SER A 54 3.23 -11.34 -3.02
N GLU A 55 4.34 -11.01 -3.69
CA GLU A 55 5.07 -9.76 -3.46
C GLU A 55 4.23 -8.52 -3.79
N LYS A 56 3.45 -8.58 -4.88
CA LYS A 56 2.53 -7.49 -5.25
C LYS A 56 1.41 -7.30 -4.24
N THR A 57 0.83 -8.40 -3.74
CA THR A 57 -0.22 -8.35 -2.72
C THR A 57 0.29 -7.75 -1.42
N ILE A 58 1.49 -8.14 -0.97
CA ILE A 58 2.10 -7.62 0.26
C ILE A 58 2.32 -6.11 0.18
N ARG A 59 2.85 -5.59 -0.94
CA ARG A 59 2.98 -4.14 -1.16
C ARG A 59 1.62 -3.44 -1.13
N GLY A 60 0.60 -4.06 -1.74
CA GLY A 60 -0.76 -3.52 -1.71
C GLY A 60 -1.31 -3.38 -0.29
N ILE A 61 -1.11 -4.40 0.55
CA ILE A 61 -1.53 -4.39 1.97
C ILE A 61 -0.84 -3.25 2.72
N GLU A 62 0.46 -3.08 2.55
CA GLU A 62 1.23 -2.00 3.20
C GLU A 62 0.71 -0.61 2.81
N THR A 63 0.48 -0.37 1.51
CA THR A 63 -0.07 0.91 1.04
C THR A 63 -1.47 1.18 1.58
N LEU A 64 -2.31 0.15 1.68
CA LEU A 64 -3.67 0.28 2.18
C LEU A 64 -3.69 0.56 3.68
N GLN A 65 -2.79 -0.09 4.44
CA GLN A 65 -2.64 0.16 5.87
C GLN A 65 -2.20 1.61 6.14
N ASN A 66 -1.23 2.12 5.38
CA ASN A 66 -0.81 3.51 5.48
C ASN A 66 -1.96 4.49 5.19
N GLN A 67 -2.81 4.20 4.21
CA GLN A 67 -4.00 5.01 3.93
C GLN A 67 -4.98 5.00 5.10
N ILE A 68 -5.23 3.85 5.73
CA ILE A 68 -6.12 3.76 6.91
C ILE A 68 -5.59 4.64 8.05
N ASP A 69 -4.29 4.60 8.31
CA ASP A 69 -3.66 5.39 9.37
C ASP A 69 -3.70 6.89 9.04
N GLU A 70 -3.49 7.25 7.78
CA GLU A 70 -3.62 8.63 7.31
C GLU A 70 -5.06 9.14 7.44
N LEU A 71 -6.06 8.39 6.98
CA LEU A 71 -7.47 8.76 7.11
C LEU A 71 -7.89 8.90 8.58
N ARG A 72 -7.41 8.01 9.45
CA ARG A 72 -7.65 8.11 10.89
C ARG A 72 -7.06 9.41 11.44
N SER A 73 -5.82 9.73 11.11
CA SER A 73 -5.18 10.99 11.51
C SER A 73 -5.97 12.21 11.01
N GLN A 74 -6.35 12.23 9.72
CA GLN A 74 -7.16 13.30 9.13
C GLN A 74 -8.51 13.48 9.83
N SER A 75 -9.21 12.40 10.18
CA SER A 75 -10.48 12.48 10.90
C SER A 75 -10.35 13.07 12.31
N ILE A 76 -9.27 12.72 13.03
CA ILE A 76 -8.97 13.27 14.35
C ILE A 76 -8.64 14.76 14.21
N THR A 77 -7.77 15.12 13.26
CA THR A 77 -7.40 16.51 13.00
C THR A 77 -8.61 17.36 12.60
N ASN A 78 -9.49 16.84 11.75
CA ASN A 78 -10.70 17.55 11.33
C ASN A 78 -11.67 17.76 12.50
N SER A 79 -11.90 16.72 13.31
CA SER A 79 -12.71 16.81 14.52
C SER A 79 -12.12 17.82 15.51
N ALA A 80 -10.80 17.81 15.70
CA ALA A 80 -10.10 18.79 16.53
C ALA A 80 -10.19 20.21 15.97
N ARG A 81 -10.17 20.39 14.64
CA ARG A 81 -10.38 21.69 14.00
C ARG A 81 -11.79 22.23 14.25
N LEU A 82 -12.81 21.38 14.09
CA LEU A 82 -14.19 21.73 14.39
C LEU A 82 -14.39 22.08 15.86
N MET A 83 -13.82 21.30 16.77
CA MET A 83 -13.84 21.62 18.20
C MET A 83 -13.19 22.96 18.47
N ASN A 84 -12.00 23.24 17.92
CA ASN A 84 -11.33 24.53 18.11
C ASN A 84 -12.17 25.70 17.62
N VAL A 85 -12.73 25.61 16.41
CA VAL A 85 -13.59 26.69 15.87
C VAL A 85 -14.86 26.88 16.68
N SER A 86 -15.38 25.81 17.29
CA SER A 86 -16.59 25.81 18.10
C SER A 86 -16.31 26.08 19.59
N ARG A 87 -15.05 26.33 19.98
CA ARG A 87 -14.70 26.62 21.39
C ARG A 87 -15.46 27.88 21.83
N PRO A 88 -16.14 27.86 22.99
CA PRO A 88 -16.86 29.02 23.50
C PRO A 88 -15.99 30.29 23.54
N SER A 89 -14.72 30.16 23.94
CA SER A 89 -13.76 31.26 23.95
C SER A 89 -13.49 31.88 22.56
N ASP A 90 -13.44 31.05 21.52
CA ASP A 90 -13.18 31.52 20.15
C ASP A 90 -14.46 32.05 19.49
N VAL A 91 -15.62 31.50 19.84
CA VAL A 91 -16.93 32.03 19.47
C VAL A 91 -17.15 33.41 20.07
N VAL A 92 -16.87 33.61 21.37
CA VAL A 92 -16.96 34.92 22.04
C VAL A 92 -16.06 35.94 21.36
N LYS A 93 -14.79 35.60 21.08
CA LYS A 93 -13.87 36.49 20.35
C LYS A 93 -14.39 36.86 18.95
N LYS A 94 -14.94 35.89 18.20
CA LYS A 94 -15.53 36.17 16.87
C LYS A 94 -16.76 37.06 16.97
N VAL A 95 -17.60 36.87 17.98
CA VAL A 95 -18.81 37.66 18.24
C VAL A 95 -18.46 39.11 18.62
N GLU A 96 -17.40 39.31 19.43
CA GLU A 96 -16.86 40.63 19.76
C GLU A 96 -16.27 41.32 18.51
N GLN A 97 -15.48 40.61 17.71
CA GLN A 97 -14.91 41.12 16.46
C GLN A 97 -15.99 41.49 15.42
N ALA A 98 -17.09 40.73 15.37
CA ALA A 98 -18.21 41.01 14.49
C ALA A 98 -19.13 42.15 14.99
N GLY A 99 -18.87 42.72 16.18
CA GLY A 99 -19.64 43.85 16.71
C GLY A 99 -21.07 43.51 17.11
N LEU A 100 -21.39 42.22 17.33
CA LEU A 100 -22.77 41.75 17.53
C LEU A 100 -23.34 42.08 18.92
N GLY A 101 -22.54 42.63 19.85
CA GLY A 101 -22.99 43.08 21.17
C GLY A 101 -23.51 41.99 22.11
N LEU A 102 -23.37 40.71 21.74
CA LEU A 102 -23.81 39.57 22.52
C LEU A 102 -22.81 39.29 23.65
N ARG A 103 -23.32 39.12 24.88
CA ARG A 103 -22.52 38.74 26.06
C ARG A 103 -22.93 37.38 26.56
N GLU A 104 -21.95 36.59 26.99
CA GLU A 104 -22.22 35.27 27.57
C GLU A 104 -23.03 35.42 28.86
N PRO A 105 -24.17 34.70 29.00
CA PRO A 105 -24.99 34.77 30.20
C PRO A 105 -24.26 34.14 31.38
N VAL A 106 -23.89 34.97 32.37
CA VAL A 106 -23.19 34.56 33.61
C VAL A 106 -24.08 33.73 34.55
N ARG A 107 -25.41 33.77 34.35
CA ARG A 107 -26.38 33.05 35.18
C ARG A 107 -27.14 32.04 34.34
N PRO A 108 -27.38 30.81 34.86
CA PRO A 108 -28.13 29.79 34.15
C PRO A 108 -29.57 30.25 33.89
N PRO A 109 -30.18 29.84 32.76
CA PRO A 109 -31.55 30.22 32.42
C PRO A 109 -32.54 29.62 33.42
N LYS A 110 -33.47 30.45 33.91
CA LYS A 110 -34.54 30.00 34.81
C LYS A 110 -35.69 29.43 33.99
N LYS A 111 -36.13 28.21 34.35
CA LYS A 111 -37.36 27.62 33.80
C LYS A 111 -38.56 28.41 34.35
N ILE A 112 -39.32 29.05 33.47
CA ILE A 112 -40.57 29.73 33.83
C ILE A 112 -41.66 28.66 33.82
N GLU A 113 -42.09 28.20 35.00
CA GLU A 113 -43.27 27.35 35.13
C GLU A 113 -44.48 28.25 35.37
N VAL A 114 -45.39 28.29 34.39
CA VAL A 114 -46.62 29.10 34.46
C VAL A 114 -47.69 28.29 35.17
N SER A 115 -47.95 28.58 36.44
CA SER A 115 -49.16 28.11 37.11
C SER A 115 -50.35 28.90 36.57
N LYS A 116 -51.31 28.20 35.95
CA LYS A 116 -52.53 28.81 35.43
C LYS A 116 -53.29 29.48 36.58
N ILE A 117 -53.37 30.80 36.58
CA ILE A 117 -54.21 31.56 37.51
C ILE A 117 -55.66 31.24 37.17
N ARG A 118 -56.33 30.47 38.03
CA ARG A 118 -57.78 30.27 37.97
C ARG A 118 -58.44 31.58 38.41
N LYS A 119 -59.00 32.34 37.48
CA LYS A 119 -59.96 33.40 37.79
C LYS A 119 -61.21 32.73 38.37
N GLU A 120 -61.41 32.85 39.68
CA GLU A 120 -62.75 32.69 40.26
C GLU A 120 -63.59 33.90 39.88
N LYS A 121 -64.86 33.63 39.63
CA LYS A 121 -65.89 34.53 39.12
C LYS A 121 -66.93 34.73 40.21
#